data_AF-A0A0G1FAZ3-F1
#
_entry.id   AF-A0A0G1FAZ3-F1
#
_cell.length_a   1.000
_cell.length_b   1.000
_cell.length_c   1.000
_cell.angle_alpha   90.00
_cell.angle_beta   90.00
_cell.angle_gamma   90.00
#
_symmetry.space_group_name_H-M   'P 1'
#
loop_
_entity.id
_entity.type
_entity.pdbx_description
1 polymer ?
#
loop_
_entity_poly.entity_id
_entity_poly.type
_entity_poly.pdbx_seq_one_letter_code
_entity_poly.pdbx_strand_id
1 'polypeptide(L)'
;MGAHVVVTEVDPVKALEAVMDGFWVLRIADAARVGDIFVTVTGDKTVISFEHMQKMKDGALIANSGHFNVEIAVAELEKRAKSKRQVRPYVDEYTLKDGSKRFILGEGRLINLVAAEGHPAEVMDMSFANQALAAEFFVKNKGKLKTQVYTISPEMDAEIAQLKLAAMGVKIDTLTPEQKKYLTSWQEGT
;
A
#
# COMPACT_ATOMS: atom_id res chain seq x y z
N MET A 1 4.07 9.70 14.93
CA MET A 1 3.00 10.72 14.75
C MET A 1 1.75 10.18 15.41
N GLY A 2 1.20 10.82 16.45
CA GLY A 2 0.13 10.27 17.29
C GLY A 2 -1.28 10.41 16.71
N ALA A 3 -1.49 9.97 15.47
CA ALA A 3 -2.81 10.00 14.83
C ALA A 3 -3.71 8.87 15.34
N HIS A 4 -5.02 9.13 15.41
CA HIS A 4 -6.03 8.09 15.57
C HIS A 4 -6.35 7.48 14.20
N VAL A 5 -5.99 6.22 14.00
CA VAL A 5 -6.09 5.56 12.69
C VAL A 5 -7.37 4.74 12.61
N VAL A 6 -8.11 4.97 11.53
CA VAL A 6 -9.29 4.18 11.13
C VAL A 6 -8.93 3.42 9.86
N VAL A 7 -9.14 2.11 9.86
CA VAL A 7 -9.00 1.23 8.70
C VAL A 7 -10.39 0.92 8.14
N THR A 8 -10.49 0.89 6.81
CA THR A 8 -11.67 0.40 6.11
C THR A 8 -11.27 -0.85 5.33
N GLU A 9 -11.89 -1.99 5.61
CA GLU A 9 -11.56 -3.24 4.92
C GLU A 9 -12.78 -4.10 4.56
N VAL A 10 -12.66 -4.83 3.46
CA VAL A 10 -13.56 -5.86 2.95
C VAL A 10 -13.07 -7.27 3.27
N ASP A 11 -11.75 -7.50 3.41
CA ASP A 11 -11.21 -8.79 3.84
C ASP A 11 -11.33 -8.93 5.37
N PRO A 12 -12.03 -9.97 5.88
CA PRO A 12 -12.22 -10.15 7.32
C PRO A 12 -10.93 -10.47 8.08
N VAL A 13 -9.94 -11.11 7.46
CA VAL A 13 -8.65 -11.43 8.09
C VAL A 13 -7.87 -10.14 8.27
N LYS A 14 -7.78 -9.29 7.24
CA LYS A 14 -7.08 -8.00 7.32
C LYS A 14 -7.79 -7.01 8.23
N ALA A 15 -9.12 -7.01 8.25
CA ALA A 15 -9.88 -6.26 9.23
C ALA A 15 -9.57 -6.71 10.66
N LEU A 16 -9.50 -8.01 10.92
CA LEU A 16 -9.17 -8.55 12.24
C LEU A 16 -7.73 -8.18 12.66
N GLU A 17 -6.75 -8.33 11.76
CA GLU A 17 -5.36 -7.90 11.98
C GLU A 17 -5.31 -6.42 12.41
N ALA A 18 -6.03 -5.54 11.70
CA ALA A 18 -6.08 -4.11 12.04
C ALA A 18 -6.69 -3.84 13.43
N VAL A 19 -7.73 -4.57 13.82
CA VAL A 19 -8.30 -4.47 15.18
C VAL A 19 -7.30 -4.95 16.23
N MET A 20 -6.58 -6.04 15.97
CA MET A 20 -5.58 -6.59 16.89
C MET A 20 -4.37 -5.65 17.08
N ASP A 21 -4.02 -4.90 16.03
CA ASP A 21 -3.01 -3.82 16.09
C ASP A 21 -3.53 -2.54 16.78
N GLY A 22 -4.79 -2.52 17.21
CA GLY A 22 -5.40 -1.42 17.97
C GLY A 22 -6.05 -0.33 17.12
N PHE A 23 -6.23 -0.55 15.82
CA PHE A 23 -6.92 0.39 14.94
C PHE A 23 -8.44 0.23 15.01
N TRP A 24 -9.15 1.32 14.76
CA TRP A 24 -10.60 1.25 14.57
C TRP A 24 -10.90 0.75 13.16
N VAL A 25 -11.80 -0.22 13.03
CA VAL A 25 -12.29 -0.66 11.72
C VAL A 25 -13.71 -0.14 11.52
N LEU A 26 -13.90 0.69 10.50
CA LEU A 26 -15.20 1.27 10.14
C LEU A 26 -15.47 1.07 8.65
N ARG A 27 -16.75 1.13 8.26
CA ARG A 27 -17.10 1.28 6.85
C ARG A 27 -16.75 2.70 6.40
N ILE A 28 -16.35 2.87 5.14
CA ILE A 28 -15.99 4.19 4.60
C ILE A 28 -17.10 5.25 4.75
N ALA A 29 -18.37 4.85 4.67
CA ALA A 29 -19.50 5.75 4.89
C ALA A 29 -19.57 6.34 6.31
N ASP A 30 -19.06 5.60 7.29
CA ASP A 30 -18.99 6.00 8.70
C ASP A 30 -17.68 6.74 8.98
N ALA A 31 -16.56 6.23 8.46
CA ALA A 31 -15.24 6.86 8.55
C ALA A 31 -15.20 8.26 7.92
N ALA A 32 -15.92 8.48 6.81
CA ALA A 32 -16.04 9.78 6.15
C ALA A 32 -16.49 10.88 7.12
N ARG A 33 -17.36 10.57 8.09
CA ARG A 33 -17.91 11.58 9.02
C ARG A 33 -16.92 12.02 10.10
N VAL A 34 -15.92 11.19 10.40
CA VAL A 34 -15.01 11.38 11.54
C VAL A 34 -13.57 11.66 11.12
N GLY A 35 -13.18 11.28 9.91
CA GLY A 35 -11.81 11.45 9.41
C GLY A 35 -11.50 12.90 9.02
N ASP A 36 -10.25 13.30 9.27
CA ASP A 36 -9.66 14.57 8.84
C ASP A 36 -8.72 14.38 7.64
N ILE A 37 -8.09 13.21 7.56
CA ILE A 37 -7.17 12.80 6.49
C ILE A 37 -7.62 11.42 5.99
N PHE A 38 -7.71 11.27 4.67
CA PHE A 38 -8.10 10.06 4.00
C PHE A 38 -6.99 9.63 3.04
N VAL A 39 -6.54 8.38 3.15
CA VAL A 39 -5.52 7.80 2.28
C VAL A 39 -6.04 6.47 1.74
N THR A 40 -6.14 6.35 0.41
CA THR A 40 -6.54 5.10 -0.25
C THR A 40 -5.30 4.29 -0.62
N VAL A 41 -5.34 2.98 -0.38
CA VAL A 41 -4.24 2.01 -0.61
C VAL A 41 -4.78 0.63 -1.04
N THR A 42 -5.90 0.59 -1.77
CA THR A 42 -6.66 -0.66 -1.94
C THR A 42 -6.34 -1.41 -3.23
N GLY A 43 -5.87 -0.72 -4.26
CA GLY A 43 -5.76 -1.27 -5.60
C GLY A 43 -7.06 -1.24 -6.41
N ASP A 44 -8.14 -0.69 -5.88
CA ASP A 44 -9.49 -0.78 -6.46
C ASP A 44 -10.04 0.59 -6.89
N LYS A 45 -11.16 0.60 -7.62
CA LYS A 45 -11.76 1.80 -8.21
C LYS A 45 -12.82 2.40 -7.29
N THR A 46 -12.84 3.73 -7.21
CA THR A 46 -13.94 4.48 -6.57
C THR A 46 -14.18 4.11 -5.10
N VAL A 47 -13.09 3.80 -4.37
CA VAL A 47 -13.11 3.55 -2.92
C VAL A 47 -13.67 4.77 -2.19
N ILE A 48 -13.24 5.97 -2.60
CA ILE A 48 -13.81 7.25 -2.15
C ILE A 48 -14.65 7.81 -3.29
N SER A 49 -15.97 7.60 -3.21
CA SER A 49 -16.95 8.20 -4.11
C SER A 49 -17.25 9.67 -3.74
N PHE A 50 -17.97 10.37 -4.61
CA PHE A 50 -18.44 11.72 -4.31
C PHE A 50 -19.37 11.76 -3.08
N GLU A 51 -20.23 10.76 -2.91
CA GLU A 51 -21.15 10.65 -1.77
C GLU A 51 -20.39 10.49 -0.45
N HIS A 52 -19.25 9.79 -0.46
CA HIS A 52 -18.35 9.76 0.70
C HIS A 52 -17.79 11.15 0.98
N MET A 53 -17.28 11.84 -0.06
CA MET A 53 -16.73 13.18 0.06
C MET A 53 -17.75 14.19 0.60
N GLN A 54 -19.03 14.10 0.23
CA GLN A 54 -20.08 14.96 0.78
C GLN A 54 -20.27 14.82 2.29
N LYS A 55 -19.97 13.65 2.86
CA LYS A 55 -20.10 13.39 4.30
C LYS A 55 -18.85 13.77 5.10
N MET A 56 -17.76 14.12 4.42
CA MET A 56 -16.52 14.52 5.07
C MET A 56 -16.62 15.88 5.73
N LYS A 57 -15.77 16.08 6.75
CA LYS A 57 -15.59 17.39 7.40
C LYS A 57 -15.14 18.44 6.38
N ASP A 58 -15.49 19.69 6.67
CA ASP A 58 -14.94 20.81 5.92
C ASP A 58 -13.42 20.83 6.03
N GLY A 59 -12.73 20.96 4.90
CA GLY A 59 -11.28 20.96 4.83
C GLY A 59 -10.60 19.58 4.90
N ALA A 60 -11.35 18.48 4.75
CA ALA A 60 -10.77 17.15 4.68
C ALA A 60 -9.68 17.02 3.59
N LEU A 61 -8.57 16.38 3.95
CA LEU A 61 -7.44 16.05 3.07
C LEU A 61 -7.61 14.65 2.52
N ILE A 62 -7.49 14.48 1.21
CA ILE A 62 -7.73 13.21 0.51
C ILE A 62 -6.55 12.93 -0.41
N ALA A 63 -5.91 11.78 -0.21
CA ALA A 63 -4.76 11.32 -0.97
C ALA A 63 -4.92 9.86 -1.39
N ASN A 64 -4.19 9.48 -2.42
CA ASN A 64 -4.08 8.10 -2.88
C ASN A 64 -2.62 7.68 -2.82
N SER A 65 -2.34 6.50 -2.29
CA SER A 65 -1.04 5.84 -2.37
C SER A 65 -1.14 4.41 -2.90
N GLY A 66 -2.30 4.03 -3.41
CA GLY A 66 -2.55 2.75 -4.08
C GLY A 66 -2.42 2.87 -5.60
N HIS A 67 -3.44 2.43 -6.34
CA HIS A 67 -3.35 2.20 -7.77
C HIS A 67 -3.73 3.43 -8.62
N PHE A 68 -2.74 3.93 -9.37
CA PHE A 68 -2.85 5.04 -10.32
C PHE A 68 -3.65 6.23 -9.76
N ASN A 69 -4.79 6.55 -10.38
CA ASN A 69 -5.66 7.67 -10.01
C ASN A 69 -7.14 7.27 -9.98
N VAL A 70 -7.43 5.99 -9.76
CA VAL A 70 -8.79 5.43 -9.88
C VAL A 70 -9.49 5.20 -8.55
N GLU A 71 -8.76 5.20 -7.43
CA GLU A 71 -9.33 4.91 -6.11
C GLU A 71 -10.24 6.04 -5.60
N ILE A 72 -10.00 7.27 -6.05
CA ILE A 72 -10.79 8.45 -5.68
C ILE A 72 -11.57 8.91 -6.92
N ALA A 73 -12.87 9.21 -6.76
CA ALA A 73 -13.73 9.72 -7.82
C ALA A 73 -13.45 11.21 -8.17
N VAL A 74 -12.20 11.56 -8.49
CA VAL A 74 -11.77 12.95 -8.78
C VAL A 74 -12.52 13.51 -9.98
N ALA A 75 -12.70 12.72 -11.05
CA ALA A 75 -13.44 13.16 -12.23
C ALA A 75 -14.91 13.49 -11.95
N GLU A 76 -15.53 12.80 -10.97
CA GLU A 76 -16.89 13.10 -10.54
C GLU A 76 -16.92 14.35 -9.65
N LEU A 77 -15.93 14.50 -8.76
CA LEU A 77 -15.74 15.70 -7.96
C LEU A 77 -15.58 16.94 -8.84
N GLU A 78 -14.75 16.88 -9.89
CA GLU A 78 -14.54 18.00 -10.83
C GLU A 78 -15.85 18.45 -11.51
N LYS A 79 -16.72 17.51 -11.88
CA LYS A 79 -18.02 17.82 -12.51
C LYS A 79 -19.03 18.42 -11.53
N ARG A 80 -18.97 18.04 -10.25
CA ARG A 80 -19.99 18.37 -9.24
C ARG A 80 -19.58 19.52 -8.31
N ALA A 81 -18.29 19.83 -8.22
CA ALA A 81 -17.76 20.94 -7.46
C ALA A 81 -18.22 22.28 -8.05
N LYS A 82 -18.38 23.27 -7.18
CA LYS A 82 -18.69 24.66 -7.54
C LYS A 82 -17.47 25.36 -8.15
N SER A 83 -16.29 25.11 -7.61
CA SER A 83 -15.03 25.65 -8.12
C SER A 83 -13.85 24.78 -7.70
N LYS A 84 -12.77 24.88 -8.48
CA LYS A 84 -11.46 24.27 -8.22
C LYS A 84 -10.41 25.38 -8.22
N ARG A 85 -9.47 25.34 -7.29
CA ARG A 85 -8.24 26.14 -7.35
C ARG A 85 -7.07 25.36 -6.78
N GLN A 86 -5.89 25.57 -7.35
CA GLN A 86 -4.66 25.07 -6.75
C GLN A 86 -4.23 26.01 -5.64
N VAL A 87 -4.09 25.50 -4.41
CA VAL A 87 -3.72 26.32 -3.23
C VAL A 87 -2.22 26.27 -2.94
N ARG A 88 -1.55 25.20 -3.34
CA ARG A 88 -0.09 25.04 -3.37
C ARG A 88 0.27 23.92 -4.36
N PRO A 89 1.56 23.74 -4.71
CA PRO A 89 1.96 22.61 -5.55
C PRO A 89 1.38 21.29 -5.02
N TYR A 90 0.79 20.52 -5.93
CA TYR A 90 0.17 19.20 -5.66
C TYR A 90 -1.04 19.21 -4.73
N VAL A 91 -1.64 20.37 -4.45
CA VAL A 91 -2.85 20.46 -3.61
C VAL A 91 -3.92 21.30 -4.28
N ASP A 92 -5.01 20.63 -4.66
CA ASP A 92 -6.18 21.25 -5.25
C ASP A 92 -7.30 21.34 -4.22
N GLU A 93 -7.83 22.55 -4.02
CA GLU A 93 -9.04 22.81 -3.25
C GLU A 93 -10.26 22.76 -4.17
N TYR A 94 -11.21 21.89 -3.82
CA TYR A 94 -12.53 21.81 -4.44
C TYR A 94 -13.56 22.38 -3.48
N THR A 95 -14.25 23.43 -3.89
CA THR A 95 -15.40 23.97 -3.15
C THR A 95 -16.67 23.26 -3.62
N LEU A 96 -17.41 22.63 -2.72
CA LEU A 96 -18.70 21.98 -3.00
C LEU A 96 -19.83 23.02 -3.06
N LYS A 97 -21.02 22.58 -3.49
CA LYS A 97 -22.19 23.47 -3.63
C LYS A 97 -22.66 24.06 -2.30
N ASP A 98 -22.44 23.35 -1.19
CA ASP A 98 -22.74 23.81 0.18
C ASP A 98 -21.68 24.77 0.74
N GLY A 99 -20.61 25.06 -0.01
CA GLY A 99 -19.51 25.93 0.40
C GLY A 99 -18.39 25.21 1.16
N SER A 100 -18.58 23.95 1.55
CA SER A 100 -17.52 23.16 2.18
C SER A 100 -16.44 22.79 1.16
N LYS A 101 -15.24 22.51 1.66
CA LYS A 101 -14.02 22.33 0.87
C LYS A 101 -13.44 20.94 1.02
N ARG A 102 -12.88 20.41 -0.06
CA ARG A 102 -12.10 19.17 -0.08
C ARG A 102 -10.74 19.45 -0.70
N PHE A 103 -9.70 18.92 -0.10
CA PHE A 103 -8.34 19.07 -0.58
C PHE A 103 -7.86 17.75 -1.16
N ILE A 104 -7.71 17.70 -2.48
CA ILE A 104 -7.16 16.53 -3.17
C ILE A 104 -5.66 16.72 -3.32
N LEU A 105 -4.89 15.76 -2.84
CA LEU A 105 -3.44 15.74 -2.96
C LEU A 105 -3.02 14.95 -4.21
N GLY A 106 -2.05 15.49 -4.94
CA GLY A 106 -1.45 14.84 -6.12
C GLY A 106 -2.45 14.53 -7.25
N GLU A 107 -3.56 15.27 -7.36
CA GLU A 107 -4.65 14.99 -8.31
C GLU A 107 -5.24 13.58 -8.18
N GLY A 108 -5.13 12.97 -6.99
CA GLY A 108 -5.55 11.59 -6.73
C GLY A 108 -4.59 10.53 -7.28
N ARG A 109 -3.42 10.92 -7.79
CA ARG A 109 -2.32 10.01 -8.13
C ARG A 109 -1.53 9.62 -6.88
N LEU A 110 -0.56 8.72 -7.04
CA LEU A 110 0.32 8.23 -5.98
C LEU A 110 1.06 9.38 -5.28
N ILE A 111 0.60 9.72 -4.08
CA ILE A 111 1.03 10.92 -3.36
C ILE A 111 2.51 10.90 -3.01
N ASN A 112 3.04 9.72 -2.67
CA ASN A 112 4.44 9.52 -2.36
C ASN A 112 5.36 9.72 -3.57
N LEU A 113 4.86 9.57 -4.80
CA LEU A 113 5.62 9.81 -6.04
C LEU A 113 5.43 11.22 -6.59
N VAL A 114 4.23 11.79 -6.42
CA VAL A 114 3.89 13.10 -6.98
C VAL A 114 4.38 14.24 -6.11
N ALA A 115 4.25 14.10 -4.79
CA ALA A 115 4.58 15.15 -3.83
C ALA A 115 5.81 14.82 -2.96
N ALA A 116 6.50 13.71 -3.23
CA ALA A 116 7.73 13.28 -2.58
C ALA A 116 8.60 12.45 -3.55
N GLU A 117 9.60 11.74 -3.03
CA GLU A 117 10.63 11.03 -3.83
C GLU A 117 10.37 9.52 -3.95
N GLY A 118 9.20 9.04 -3.55
CA GLY A 118 8.86 7.62 -3.53
C GLY A 118 9.50 6.87 -2.37
N HIS A 119 9.79 5.58 -2.60
CA HIS A 119 10.46 4.76 -1.60
C HIS A 119 11.97 5.05 -1.58
N PRO A 120 12.60 5.02 -0.39
CA PRO A 120 14.04 5.20 -0.27
C PRO A 120 14.80 4.03 -0.92
N ALA A 121 16.07 4.28 -1.27
CA ALA A 121 16.91 3.31 -1.98
C ALA A 121 17.04 1.99 -1.21
N GLU A 122 17.07 2.05 0.12
CA GLU A 122 17.18 0.90 1.02
C GLU A 122 15.94 -0.01 1.02
N VAL A 123 14.81 0.47 0.52
CA VAL A 123 13.59 -0.35 0.30
C VAL A 123 13.54 -0.84 -1.14
N MET A 124 13.98 0.00 -2.09
CA MET A 124 13.97 -0.33 -3.52
C MET A 124 15.01 -1.38 -3.91
N ASP A 125 16.12 -1.50 -3.18
CA ASP A 125 17.19 -2.47 -3.48
C ASP A 125 16.69 -3.93 -3.49
N MET A 126 15.86 -4.32 -2.53
CA MET A 126 15.24 -5.66 -2.47
C MET A 126 14.27 -5.90 -3.64
N SER A 127 13.56 -4.85 -4.07
CA SER A 127 12.65 -4.91 -5.22
C SER A 127 13.43 -5.10 -6.53
N PHE A 128 14.54 -4.39 -6.70
CA PHE A 128 15.40 -4.54 -7.86
C PHE A 128 16.20 -5.85 -7.84
N ALA A 129 16.57 -6.36 -6.66
CA ALA A 129 17.15 -7.69 -6.52
C ALA A 129 16.18 -8.78 -7.00
N ASN A 130 14.89 -8.68 -6.64
CA ASN A 130 13.84 -9.55 -7.17
C ASN A 130 13.78 -9.52 -8.70
N GLN A 131 13.80 -8.34 -9.30
CA GLN A 131 13.77 -8.19 -10.76
C GLN A 131 15.03 -8.76 -11.43
N ALA A 132 16.20 -8.56 -10.83
CA ALA A 132 17.47 -9.08 -11.35
C ALA A 132 17.51 -10.62 -11.31
N LEU A 133 17.13 -11.24 -10.19
CA LEU A 133 17.06 -12.70 -10.08
C LEU A 133 15.97 -13.29 -10.97
N ALA A 134 14.82 -12.62 -11.13
CA ALA A 134 13.80 -13.03 -12.08
C ALA A 134 14.34 -13.03 -13.53
N ALA A 135 15.05 -11.97 -13.93
CA ALA A 135 15.69 -11.91 -15.25
C ALA A 135 16.72 -13.03 -15.44
N GLU A 136 17.53 -13.31 -14.41
CA GLU A 136 18.49 -14.42 -14.43
C GLU A 136 17.79 -15.78 -14.57
N PHE A 137 16.70 -16.01 -13.84
CA PHE A 137 15.88 -17.22 -13.92
C PHE A 137 15.37 -17.44 -15.35
N PHE A 138 14.85 -16.41 -16.02
CA PHE A 138 14.38 -16.51 -17.40
C PHE A 138 15.52 -16.85 -18.37
N VAL A 139 16.70 -16.26 -18.20
CA VAL A 139 17.87 -16.55 -19.04
C VAL A 139 18.35 -17.99 -18.84
N LYS A 140 18.50 -18.45 -17.60
CA LYS A 140 18.95 -19.82 -17.25
C LYS A 140 17.98 -20.90 -17.73
N ASN A 141 16.69 -20.58 -17.81
CA ASN A 141 15.62 -21.52 -18.20
C ASN A 141 15.09 -21.29 -19.62
N LYS A 142 15.84 -20.59 -20.47
CA LYS A 142 15.47 -20.34 -21.86
C LYS A 142 15.08 -21.64 -22.58
N GLY A 143 13.90 -21.65 -23.19
CA GLY A 143 13.34 -22.81 -23.91
C GLY A 143 12.74 -23.91 -23.04
N LYS A 144 12.79 -23.79 -21.71
CA LYS A 144 12.21 -24.78 -20.76
C LYS A 144 10.92 -24.28 -20.10
N LEU A 145 10.66 -22.98 -20.17
CA LEU A 145 9.50 -22.35 -19.52
C LEU A 145 8.25 -22.43 -20.41
N LYS A 146 7.10 -22.62 -19.78
CA LYS A 146 5.78 -22.54 -20.39
C LYS A 146 5.28 -21.10 -20.34
N THR A 147 4.33 -20.74 -21.20
CA THR A 147 3.65 -19.44 -21.13
C THR A 147 2.70 -19.42 -19.93
N GLN A 148 3.17 -18.91 -18.79
CA GLN A 148 2.40 -18.75 -17.57
C GLN A 148 3.01 -17.66 -16.69
N VAL A 149 2.29 -17.25 -15.64
CA VAL A 149 2.84 -16.39 -14.58
C VAL A 149 3.69 -17.25 -13.64
N TYR A 150 4.95 -16.85 -13.45
CA TYR A 150 5.85 -17.45 -12.48
C TYR A 150 5.99 -16.53 -11.28
N THR A 151 5.91 -17.09 -10.08
CA THR A 151 6.20 -16.38 -8.83
C THR A 151 7.68 -16.56 -8.48
N ILE A 152 8.25 -15.59 -7.76
CA ILE A 152 9.56 -15.76 -7.12
C ILE A 152 9.48 -16.98 -6.20
N SER A 153 10.48 -17.87 -6.27
CA SER A 153 10.50 -19.06 -5.43
C SER A 153 10.97 -18.71 -4.01
N PRO A 154 10.59 -19.49 -2.99
CA PRO A 154 11.07 -19.28 -1.62
C PRO A 154 12.60 -19.25 -1.51
N GLU A 155 13.31 -20.01 -2.35
CA GLU A 155 14.78 -20.03 -2.38
C GLU A 155 15.35 -18.71 -2.90
N MET A 156 14.77 -18.15 -3.97
CA MET A 156 15.18 -16.85 -4.50
C MET A 156 14.91 -15.73 -3.50
N ASP A 157 13.77 -15.77 -2.81
CA ASP A 157 13.42 -14.79 -1.77
C ASP A 157 14.39 -14.87 -0.59
N ALA A 158 14.76 -16.08 -0.16
CA ALA A 158 15.78 -16.30 0.86
C ALA A 158 17.17 -15.80 0.44
N GLU A 159 17.55 -15.97 -0.83
CA GLU A 159 18.82 -15.45 -1.37
C GLU A 159 18.87 -13.92 -1.31
N ILE A 160 17.78 -13.24 -1.67
CA ILE A 160 17.68 -11.77 -1.59
C ILE A 160 17.82 -11.30 -0.13
N ALA A 161 17.12 -11.96 0.80
CA ALA A 161 17.22 -11.65 2.22
C ALA A 161 18.65 -11.84 2.75
N GLN A 162 19.33 -12.92 2.36
CA GLN A 162 20.73 -13.16 2.73
C GLN A 162 21.67 -12.08 2.20
N LEU A 163 21.52 -11.69 0.92
CA LEU A 163 22.31 -10.61 0.31
C LEU A 163 22.08 -9.26 1.02
N LYS A 164 20.83 -8.95 1.37
CA LYS A 164 20.49 -7.73 2.12
C LYS A 164 21.13 -7.71 3.51
N LEU A 165 21.02 -8.80 4.26
CA LEU A 165 21.64 -8.92 5.59
C LEU A 165 23.16 -8.75 5.51
N ALA A 166 23.81 -9.38 4.52
CA ALA A 166 25.23 -9.25 4.28
C ALA A 166 25.64 -7.79 3.97
N ALA A 167 24.86 -7.10 3.11
CA ALA A 167 25.10 -5.69 2.79
C ALA A 167 24.91 -4.76 4.01
N MET A 168 24.00 -5.10 4.92
CA MET A 168 23.80 -4.40 6.20
C MET A 168 24.83 -4.78 7.27
N GLY A 169 25.75 -5.71 7.00
CA GLY A 169 26.71 -6.22 7.98
C GLY A 169 26.07 -7.06 9.10
N VAL A 170 24.84 -7.54 8.92
CA VAL A 170 24.11 -8.34 9.90
C VAL A 170 24.45 -9.82 9.71
N LYS A 171 24.79 -10.49 10.81
CA LYS A 171 24.99 -11.95 10.85
C LYS A 171 23.80 -12.60 11.55
N ILE A 172 23.42 -13.77 11.08
CA ILE A 172 22.33 -14.57 11.63
C ILE A 172 22.83 -15.99 11.96
N ASP A 173 22.14 -16.65 12.87
CA ASP A 173 22.44 -18.04 13.24
C ASP A 173 22.07 -19.03 12.12
N THR A 174 22.67 -20.22 12.20
CA THR A 174 22.30 -21.37 11.36
C THR A 174 21.84 -22.51 12.24
N LEU A 175 20.75 -23.18 11.84
CA LEU A 175 20.27 -24.35 12.56
C LEU A 175 21.34 -25.44 12.65
N THR A 176 21.52 -26.00 13.84
CA THR A 176 22.34 -27.19 14.05
C THR A 176 21.68 -28.40 13.36
N PRO A 177 22.43 -29.47 13.07
CA PRO A 177 21.86 -30.70 12.50
C PRO A 177 20.72 -31.28 13.36
N GLU A 178 20.84 -31.18 14.69
CA GLU A 178 19.82 -31.63 15.64
C GLU A 178 18.54 -30.79 15.54
N GLN A 179 18.66 -29.46 15.50
CA GLN A 179 17.50 -28.57 15.32
C GLN A 179 16.79 -28.81 13.98
N LYS A 180 17.55 -29.04 12.89
CA LYS A 180 16.96 -29.40 11.59
C LYS A 180 16.21 -30.73 11.66
N LYS A 181 16.77 -31.73 12.34
CA LYS A 181 16.12 -33.03 12.53
C LYS A 181 14.84 -32.89 13.35
N TYR A 182 14.88 -32.13 14.44
CA TYR A 182 13.71 -31.87 15.28
C TYR A 182 12.57 -31.22 14.47
N LEU A 183 12.85 -30.13 13.74
CA LEU A 183 11.84 -29.40 12.96
C LEU A 183 11.23 -30.19 11.78
N THR A 184 11.90 -31.25 11.33
CA THR A 184 11.42 -32.11 10.23
C THR A 184 10.87 -33.44 10.72
N SER A 185 10.91 -33.70 12.03
CA SER A 185 10.47 -34.94 12.65
C SER A 185 9.07 -34.79 13.23
N TRP A 186 8.21 -35.76 12.93
CA TRP A 186 6.90 -35.96 13.58
C TRP A 186 6.99 -36.82 14.84
N GLN A 187 8.19 -37.29 15.22
CA GLN A 187 8.41 -38.16 16.37
C GLN A 187 8.64 -37.37 17.67
N GLU A 188 8.96 -36.10 17.57
CA GLU A 188 9.28 -35.23 18.71
C GLU A 188 8.60 -33.87 18.48
N GLY A 189 7.52 -33.58 19.21
CA GLY A 189 6.73 -32.35 19.08
C GLY A 189 5.25 -32.60 18.74
N THR A 190 4.42 -31.56 18.88
CA THR A 190 3.00 -31.53 18.47
C THR A 190 2.85 -31.14 17.00
#